data_AF-A0A3Q7FZ59-F1
#
_entry.id   AF-A0A3Q7FZ59-F1
#
_cell.length_a   1.000
_cell.length_b   1.000
_cell.length_c   1.000
_cell.angle_alpha   90.00
_cell.angle_beta   90.00
_cell.angle_gamma   90.00
#
_symmetry.space_group_name_H-M   'P 1'
#
loop_
_entity.id
_entity.type
_entity.pdbx_description
1 polymer ?
#
loop_
_entity_poly.entity_id
_entity_poly.type
_entity_poly.pdbx_seq_one_letter_code
_entity_poly.pdbx_strand_id
1 'polypeptide(L)'
;MDVANDNPSNDVVDILSTPRLSRYESQKRRDWNTFCQYIRNHHPLMSLLQCSSIHVLEFLRYLDQFGKTKVHNSNCPFFGMINPPAPCACPLRQAWGSLDALIGRLRAAYEEHGGNSEMNPFGARSIKLFLRDVLQV
;
A
#
# COMPACT_ATOMS: atom_id res chain seq x y z
N MET A 1 -8.44 -49.00 -45.84
CA MET A 1 -9.80 -49.44 -45.47
C MET A 1 -9.96 -49.13 -43.99
N ASP A 2 -10.49 -47.94 -43.81
CA ASP A 2 -11.21 -47.33 -42.70
C ASP A 2 -11.43 -48.19 -41.45
N VAL A 3 -11.12 -47.63 -40.27
CA VAL A 3 -12.16 -47.15 -39.35
C VAL A 3 -11.57 -45.97 -38.54
N ALA A 4 -12.23 -44.82 -38.68
CA ALA A 4 -12.05 -43.63 -37.86
C ALA A 4 -12.51 -43.88 -36.42
N ASN A 5 -11.83 -43.26 -35.44
CA ASN A 5 -12.43 -43.02 -34.13
C ASN A 5 -12.51 -41.52 -33.89
N ASP A 6 -13.64 -40.98 -34.30
CA ASP A 6 -14.14 -39.65 -33.97
C ASP A 6 -14.81 -39.74 -32.59
N ASN A 7 -14.42 -38.88 -31.65
CA ASN A 7 -15.21 -38.62 -30.44
C ASN A 7 -14.86 -37.21 -29.93
N PRO A 8 -15.81 -36.45 -29.39
CA PRO A 8 -16.31 -35.26 -30.05
C PRO A 8 -15.86 -34.00 -29.30
N SER A 9 -16.08 -32.85 -29.94
CA SER A 9 -16.08 -31.53 -29.31
C SER A 9 -16.70 -31.53 -27.92
N ASN A 10 -15.94 -31.07 -26.93
CA ASN A 10 -16.50 -30.30 -25.82
C ASN A 10 -16.19 -28.83 -26.08
N ASP A 11 -17.03 -28.26 -26.95
CA ASP A 11 -17.25 -26.82 -27.00
C ASP A 11 -17.88 -26.34 -25.69
N VAL A 12 -17.63 -25.07 -25.38
CA VAL A 12 -18.37 -24.18 -24.46
C VAL A 12 -18.44 -24.59 -22.97
N VAL A 13 -17.55 -24.01 -22.15
CA VAL A 13 -17.90 -22.97 -21.15
C VAL A 13 -16.63 -22.46 -20.44
N ASP A 14 -16.14 -21.28 -20.83
CA ASP A 14 -15.67 -20.27 -19.85
C ASP A 14 -15.65 -18.88 -20.50
N ILE A 15 -16.83 -18.43 -20.91
CA ILE A 15 -17.04 -17.02 -21.27
C ILE A 15 -17.20 -16.26 -19.95
N LEU A 16 -16.26 -15.35 -19.69
CA LEU A 16 -16.15 -14.39 -18.56
C LEU A 16 -15.35 -14.78 -17.31
N SER A 17 -14.30 -15.61 -17.45
CA SER A 17 -13.20 -15.54 -16.48
C SER A 17 -12.52 -14.17 -16.58
N THR A 18 -12.98 -13.21 -15.75
CA THR A 18 -12.26 -11.94 -15.51
C THR A 18 -10.79 -12.29 -15.34
N PRO A 19 -9.86 -11.75 -16.17
CA PRO A 19 -8.46 -12.15 -16.09
C PRO A 19 -8.00 -11.96 -14.65
N ARG A 20 -7.50 -13.03 -14.02
CA ARG A 20 -6.97 -12.94 -12.66
C ARG A 20 -5.88 -11.88 -12.69
N LEU A 21 -6.12 -10.76 -12.02
CA LEU A 21 -5.16 -9.70 -11.92
C LEU A 21 -3.85 -10.26 -11.36
N SER A 22 -2.73 -9.75 -11.86
CA SER A 22 -1.43 -10.10 -11.30
C SER A 22 -1.42 -9.85 -9.78
N ARG A 23 -0.54 -10.53 -9.06
CA ARG A 23 -0.37 -10.31 -7.62
C ARG A 23 -0.15 -8.83 -7.30
N TYR A 24 0.65 -8.15 -8.12
CA TYR A 24 0.91 -6.72 -8.00
C TYR A 24 -0.37 -5.89 -8.18
N GLU A 25 -1.12 -6.14 -9.25
CA GLU A 25 -2.37 -5.42 -9.56
C GLU A 25 -3.42 -5.60 -8.47
N SER A 26 -3.57 -6.83 -7.96
CA SER A 26 -4.47 -7.12 -6.83
C SER A 26 -4.07 -6.36 -5.57
N GLN A 27 -2.76 -6.26 -5.28
CA GLN A 27 -2.27 -5.51 -4.12
C GLN A 27 -2.48 -4.00 -4.30
N LYS A 28 -2.13 -3.45 -5.46
CA LYS A 28 -2.32 -2.03 -5.80
C LYS A 28 -3.78 -1.62 -5.65
N ARG A 29 -4.72 -2.43 -6.16
CA ARG A 29 -6.16 -2.20 -6.01
C ARG A 29 -6.60 -2.20 -4.55
N ARG A 30 -6.12 -3.13 -3.72
CA ARG A 30 -6.44 -3.16 -2.28
C ARG A 30 -5.92 -1.92 -1.55
N ASP A 31 -4.68 -1.55 -1.82
CA ASP A 31 -4.04 -0.39 -1.19
C ASP A 31 -4.76 0.90 -1.57
N TRP A 32 -5.09 1.05 -2.86
CA TRP A 32 -5.89 2.17 -3.36
C TRP A 32 -7.25 2.25 -2.69
N ASN A 33 -7.99 1.14 -2.63
CA ASN A 33 -9.29 1.10 -1.98
C ASN A 33 -9.21 1.45 -0.49
N THR A 34 -8.16 0.98 0.19
CA THR A 34 -7.91 1.27 1.61
C THR A 34 -7.66 2.75 1.82
N PHE A 35 -6.83 3.37 0.96
CA PHE A 35 -6.58 4.81 0.99
C PHE A 35 -7.86 5.61 0.74
N CYS A 36 -8.62 5.28 -0.31
CA CYS A 36 -9.88 5.96 -0.64
C CYS A 36 -10.93 5.81 0.47
N GLN A 37 -10.95 4.67 1.18
CA GLN A 37 -11.80 4.48 2.34
C GLN A 37 -11.33 5.32 3.53
N TYR A 38 -10.03 5.38 3.80
CA TYR A 38 -9.46 6.23 4.84
C TYR A 38 -9.84 7.70 4.61
N ILE A 39 -9.65 8.23 3.41
CA ILE A 39 -10.00 9.62 3.08
C ILE A 39 -11.49 9.88 3.33
N ARG A 40 -12.39 9.02 2.85
CA ARG A 40 -13.84 9.20 3.05
C ARG A 40 -14.26 9.18 4.53
N ASN A 41 -13.59 8.38 5.35
CA ASN A 41 -13.94 8.23 6.76
C ASN A 41 -13.40 9.38 7.62
N HIS A 42 -12.19 9.86 7.33
CA HIS A 42 -11.53 10.90 8.13
C HIS A 42 -11.77 12.32 7.60
N HIS A 43 -12.07 12.45 6.31
CA HIS A 43 -12.28 13.71 5.61
C HIS A 43 -13.56 13.64 4.75
N PRO A 44 -14.75 13.50 5.37
CA PRO A 44 -16.00 13.16 4.65
C PRO A 44 -16.47 14.21 3.64
N LEU A 45 -16.02 15.46 3.76
CA LEU A 45 -16.33 16.54 2.83
C LEU A 45 -15.30 16.69 1.69
N MET A 46 -14.28 15.84 1.66
CA MET A 46 -13.17 15.96 0.71
C MET A 46 -13.27 14.95 -0.43
N SER A 47 -13.11 15.44 -1.66
CA SER A 47 -12.96 14.59 -2.83
C SER A 47 -11.51 14.11 -3.02
N LEU A 48 -11.31 12.94 -3.64
CA LEU A 48 -9.97 12.44 -4.00
C LEU A 48 -9.17 13.42 -4.89
N LEU A 49 -9.86 14.23 -5.70
CA LEU A 49 -9.24 15.26 -6.54
C LEU A 49 -8.65 16.41 -5.72
N GLN A 50 -9.13 16.62 -4.51
CA GLN A 50 -8.61 17.63 -3.56
C GLN A 50 -7.61 17.01 -2.57
N CYS A 51 -7.30 15.73 -2.72
CA CYS A 51 -6.30 15.07 -1.91
C CYS A 51 -4.94 15.74 -2.14
N SER A 52 -4.24 16.00 -1.03
CA SER A 52 -2.94 16.65 -1.01
C SER A 52 -1.96 15.77 -0.26
N SER A 53 -0.68 16.09 -0.34
CA SER A 53 0.36 15.32 0.35
C SER A 53 0.20 15.29 1.88
N ILE A 54 -0.54 16.24 2.48
CA ILE A 54 -0.86 16.24 3.90
C ILE A 54 -1.71 15.01 4.26
N HIS A 55 -2.79 14.76 3.53
CA HIS A 55 -3.67 13.61 3.77
C HIS A 55 -2.95 12.28 3.53
N VAL A 56 -2.01 12.25 2.57
CA VAL A 56 -1.13 11.10 2.38
C VAL A 56 -0.24 10.89 3.61
N LEU A 57 0.38 11.92 4.16
CA LEU A 57 1.20 11.81 5.38
C LEU A 57 0.38 11.34 6.59
N GLU A 58 -0.83 11.86 6.76
CA GLU A 58 -1.76 11.42 7.81
C GLU A 58 -2.09 9.94 7.66
N PHE A 59 -2.38 9.50 6.44
CA PHE A 59 -2.60 8.09 6.14
C PHE A 59 -1.38 7.24 6.49
N LEU A 60 -0.18 7.63 6.08
CA LEU A 60 1.03 6.87 6.41
C LEU A 60 1.27 6.75 7.91
N ARG A 61 1.00 7.82 8.68
CA ARG A 61 1.09 7.78 10.15
C ARG A 61 -0.01 6.95 10.78
N TYR A 62 -1.21 6.96 10.22
CA TYR A 62 -2.31 6.11 10.65
C TYR A 62 -1.95 4.62 10.52
N LEU A 63 -1.17 4.23 9.50
CA LEU A 63 -0.73 2.85 9.32
C LEU A 63 0.19 2.33 10.43
N ASP A 64 0.85 3.21 11.20
CA ASP A 64 1.70 2.80 12.33
C ASP A 64 0.90 2.08 13.43
N GLN A 65 -0.42 2.30 13.52
CA GLN A 65 -1.31 1.56 14.44
C GLN A 65 -1.34 0.06 14.16
N PHE A 66 -1.04 -0.34 12.92
CA PHE A 66 -0.94 -1.73 12.48
C PHE A 66 0.53 -2.15 12.26
N GLY A 67 1.46 -1.32 12.71
CA GLY A 67 2.90 -1.54 12.62
C GLY A 67 3.34 -2.73 13.46
N LYS A 68 4.42 -3.38 13.00
CA LYS A 68 5.02 -4.54 13.70
C LYS A 68 6.47 -4.30 14.09
N THR A 69 7.09 -3.23 13.58
CA THR A 69 8.48 -2.91 13.85
C THR A 69 8.55 -2.04 15.11
N LYS A 70 9.26 -2.50 16.14
CA LYS A 70 9.54 -1.69 17.33
C LYS A 70 10.64 -0.69 16.99
N VAL A 71 10.32 0.59 17.13
CA VAL A 71 11.23 1.70 16.84
C VAL A 71 11.65 2.33 18.15
N HIS A 72 12.90 2.08 18.57
CA HIS A 72 13.39 2.55 19.86
C HIS A 72 13.78 4.03 19.80
N ASN A 73 13.29 4.80 20.77
CA ASN A 73 13.79 6.17 20.98
C ASN A 73 15.25 6.11 21.44
N SER A 74 16.05 7.13 21.13
CA SER A 74 17.46 7.23 21.57
C SER A 74 17.62 7.12 23.09
N ASN A 75 16.63 7.59 23.85
CA ASN A 75 16.62 7.56 25.31
C ASN A 75 16.01 6.25 25.87
N CYS A 76 15.70 5.28 25.01
CA CYS A 76 15.18 4.00 25.45
C CYS A 76 16.29 3.22 26.17
N PRO A 77 16.05 2.73 27.41
CA PRO A 77 17.04 1.92 28.13
C PRO A 77 17.37 0.60 27.39
N PHE A 78 16.55 0.22 26.42
CA PHE A 78 16.71 -0.98 25.61
C PHE A 78 17.21 -0.72 24.18
N PHE A 79 17.61 0.52 23.86
CA PHE A 79 18.14 0.84 22.53
C PHE A 79 19.37 -0.01 22.20
N GLY A 80 19.37 -0.65 21.03
CA GLY A 80 20.47 -1.51 20.54
C GLY A 80 20.55 -2.90 21.16
N MET A 81 19.65 -3.28 22.08
CA MET A 81 19.64 -4.61 22.69
C MET A 81 18.85 -5.63 21.85
N ILE A 82 19.49 -6.75 21.50
CA ILE A 82 18.86 -7.82 20.69
C ILE A 82 17.76 -8.55 21.45
N ASN A 83 17.94 -8.76 22.76
CA ASN A 83 17.00 -9.48 23.63
C ASN A 83 16.72 -8.67 24.90
N PRO A 84 15.81 -7.68 24.84
CA PRO A 84 15.53 -6.84 25.99
C PRO A 84 14.86 -7.64 27.12
N PRO A 85 15.24 -7.42 28.39
CA PRO A 85 14.72 -8.18 29.53
C PRO A 85 13.26 -7.83 29.87
N ALA A 86 12.72 -6.74 29.31
CA ALA A 86 11.33 -6.30 29.50
C ALA A 86 10.85 -5.52 28.25
N PRO A 87 9.52 -5.39 28.03
CA PRO A 87 8.99 -4.55 26.96
C PRO A 87 9.23 -3.05 27.23
N CYS A 88 9.41 -2.26 26.17
CA CYS A 88 9.43 -0.79 26.27
C CYS A 88 8.19 -0.14 25.64
N ALA A 89 7.89 1.08 26.12
CA ALA A 89 6.85 1.96 25.61
C ALA A 89 7.18 2.61 24.24
N CYS A 90 8.28 2.20 23.59
CA CYS A 90 8.61 2.70 22.27
C CYS A 90 7.54 2.28 21.24
N PRO A 91 7.22 3.15 20.27
CA PRO A 91 6.13 2.91 19.34
C PRO A 91 6.42 1.72 18.42
N LEU A 92 5.34 1.08 17.97
CA LEU A 92 5.39 0.22 16.79
C LEU A 92 5.14 1.08 15.55
N ARG A 93 5.85 0.79 14.47
CA ARG A 93 5.72 1.49 13.19
C ARG A 93 5.74 0.51 12.02
N GLN A 94 5.29 0.99 10.86
CA GLN A 94 5.49 0.27 9.61
C GLN A 94 6.98 0.22 9.26
N ALA A 95 7.40 -0.89 8.66
CA ALA A 95 8.75 -0.98 8.11
C ALA A 95 8.89 -0.04 6.90
N TRP A 96 10.05 0.59 6.76
CA TRP A 96 10.34 1.50 5.65
C TRP A 96 10.02 0.87 4.28
N GLY A 97 10.49 -0.35 4.03
CA GLY A 97 10.27 -1.03 2.75
C GLY A 97 8.79 -1.31 2.44
N SER A 98 7.95 -1.46 3.47
CA SER A 98 6.51 -1.60 3.29
C SER A 98 5.86 -0.28 2.87
N LEU A 99 6.27 0.84 3.48
CA LEU A 99 5.78 2.17 3.14
C LEU A 99 6.23 2.63 1.75
N ASP A 100 7.49 2.41 1.41
CA ASP A 100 8.04 2.75 0.08
C ASP A 100 7.30 2.00 -1.04
N ALA A 101 7.14 0.68 -0.88
CA ALA A 101 6.41 -0.13 -1.84
C ALA A 101 4.93 0.26 -1.93
N LEU A 102 4.29 0.62 -0.81
CA LEU A 102 2.92 1.13 -0.79
C LEU A 102 2.80 2.45 -1.57
N ILE A 103 3.70 3.40 -1.32
CA ILE A 103 3.71 4.69 -2.03
C ILE A 103 3.91 4.49 -3.53
N GLY A 104 4.81 3.59 -3.95
CA GLY A 104 4.98 3.25 -5.36
C GLY A 104 3.67 2.76 -6.01
N ARG A 105 2.95 1.87 -5.33
CA ARG A 105 1.65 1.37 -5.81
C ARG A 105 0.57 2.45 -5.85
N LEU A 106 0.49 3.30 -4.82
CA LEU A 106 -0.49 4.39 -4.77
C LEU A 106 -0.23 5.47 -5.83
N ARG A 107 1.04 5.75 -6.16
CA ARG A 107 1.40 6.62 -7.28
C ARG A 107 0.85 6.10 -8.60
N ALA A 108 1.10 4.83 -8.90
CA ALA A 108 0.60 4.19 -10.11
C ALA A 108 -0.94 4.14 -10.13
N ALA A 109 -1.56 3.79 -9.00
CA ALA A 109 -3.02 3.76 -8.89
C ALA A 109 -3.66 5.13 -9.13
N TYR A 110 -3.06 6.20 -8.62
CA TYR A 110 -3.55 7.57 -8.81
C TYR A 110 -3.62 7.95 -10.29
N GLU A 111 -2.56 7.65 -11.05
CA GLU A 111 -2.48 7.94 -12.49
C GLU A 111 -3.51 7.12 -13.29
N GLU A 112 -3.69 5.83 -12.96
CA GLU A 112 -4.70 4.97 -13.57
C GLU A 112 -6.15 5.41 -13.31
N HIS A 113 -6.40 6.14 -12.22
CA HIS A 113 -7.71 6.71 -11.90
C HIS A 113 -7.86 8.15 -12.42
N GLY A 114 -7.05 8.56 -13.41
CA GLY A 114 -7.15 9.86 -14.08
C GLY A 114 -6.41 11.00 -13.38
N GLY A 115 -5.60 10.69 -12.37
CA GLY A 115 -4.77 11.67 -11.68
C GLY A 115 -3.60 12.16 -12.55
N ASN A 116 -3.27 13.46 -12.45
CA ASN A 116 -2.12 14.03 -13.13
C ASN A 116 -0.80 13.62 -12.43
N SER A 117 0.14 13.05 -13.19
CA SER A 117 1.45 12.60 -12.68
C SER A 117 2.31 13.73 -12.10
N GLU A 118 2.24 14.96 -12.63
CA GLU A 118 2.97 16.13 -12.13
C GLU A 118 2.41 16.61 -10.78
N MET A 119 1.09 16.48 -10.59
CA MET A 119 0.38 16.88 -9.37
C MET A 119 0.12 15.70 -8.43
N ASN A 120 0.84 14.59 -8.62
CA ASN A 120 0.61 13.36 -7.87
C ASN A 120 0.98 13.55 -6.38
N PRO A 121 -0.01 13.49 -5.44
CA PRO A 121 0.24 13.79 -4.03
C PRO A 121 1.17 12.78 -3.36
N PHE A 122 1.21 11.55 -3.86
CA PHE A 122 2.10 10.48 -3.38
C PHE A 122 3.55 10.68 -3.89
N GLY A 123 3.74 11.46 -4.95
CA GLY A 123 5.05 11.84 -5.49
C GLY A 123 5.65 13.11 -4.86
N ALA A 124 4.90 13.78 -3.99
CA ALA A 124 5.27 15.08 -3.44
C ALA A 124 6.56 15.05 -2.60
N ARG A 125 7.28 16.18 -2.55
CA ARG A 125 8.54 16.33 -1.81
C ARG A 125 8.39 15.96 -0.33
N SER A 126 7.29 16.32 0.30
CA SER A 126 7.01 16.01 1.71
C SER A 126 6.94 14.50 1.98
N ILE A 127 6.44 13.70 1.03
CA ILE A 127 6.40 12.24 1.14
C ILE A 127 7.82 11.64 1.07
N LYS A 128 8.65 12.15 0.16
CA LYS A 128 10.06 11.73 0.04
C LYS A 128 10.85 12.02 1.32
N LEU A 129 10.63 13.20 1.91
CA LEU A 129 11.26 13.58 3.18
C LEU A 129 10.80 12.66 4.31
N PHE A 130 9.49 12.41 4.42
CA PHE A 130 8.96 11.47 5.41
C PHE A 130 9.57 10.07 5.29
N LEU A 131 9.65 9.50 4.08
CA LEU A 131 10.27 8.18 3.88
C LEU A 131 11.76 8.18 4.25
N ARG A 132 12.49 9.27 4.00
CA ARG A 132 13.89 9.40 4.42
C ARG A 132 14.01 9.42 5.94
N ASP A 133 13.12 10.14 6.61
CA ASP A 133 13.13 10.22 8.08
C ASP A 133 12.81 8.85 8.69
N VAL A 134 11.88 8.07 8.11
CA VAL A 134 11.61 6.69 8.54
C VAL A 134 12.80 5.75 8.33
N LEU A 135 13.61 5.96 7.30
CA LEU A 135 14.80 5.14 7.04
C LEU A 135 15.90 5.35 8.10
N GLN A 136 15.92 6.51 8.76
CA GLN A 136 16.97 6.91 9.70
C GLN A 136 16.69 6.48 11.15
N VAL A 137 15.60 5.74 11.39
CA VAL A 137 15.15 5.31 12.72
C VAL A 137 15.21 3.80 12.83
#